data_AF-A0A4S8KKP1-F1
#
_entry.id   AF-A0A4S8KKP1-F1
#
_cell.length_a   1.000
_cell.length_b   1.000
_cell.length_c   1.000
_cell.angle_alpha   90.00
_cell.angle_beta   90.00
_cell.angle_gamma   90.00
#
_symmetry.space_group_name_H-M   'P 1'
#
loop_
_entity.id
_entity.type
_entity.pdbx_description
1 polymer ?
#
loop_
_entity_poly.entity_id
_entity_poly.type
_entity_poly.pdbx_seq_one_letter_code
_entity_poly.pdbx_strand_id
1 'polypeptide(L)' 'IISEFGQREAHAVKTPLEPGTRLSRGDSPKTEEEKEDMKKVPYRRLIGSLMYLAIGT' A
#
# COMPACT_ATOMS: atom_id res chain seq x y z
N ILE A 1 7.62 1.33 -12.29
CA ILE A 1 6.48 1.11 -11.36
C ILE A 1 6.95 0.69 -9.97
N ILE A 2 7.37 -0.55 -9.69
CA ILE A 2 7.79 -0.96 -8.32
C ILE A 2 8.93 -0.09 -7.75
N SER A 3 9.90 0.29 -8.60
CA SER A 3 11.00 1.20 -8.27
C SER A 3 10.58 2.64 -7.96
N GLU A 4 9.47 3.12 -8.53
CA GLU A 4 8.94 4.48 -8.34
C GLU A 4 8.25 4.63 -6.98
N PHE A 5 7.81 3.52 -6.40
CA PHE A 5 7.16 3.47 -5.09
C PHE A 5 8.10 3.00 -3.97
N GLY A 6 9.41 2.90 -4.24
CA GLY A 6 10.40 2.47 -3.25
C GLY A 6 10.28 0.99 -2.84
N GLN A 7 9.58 0.15 -3.63
CA GLN A 7 9.25 -1.24 -3.28
C GLN A 7 10.20 -2.25 -3.96
N ARG A 8 11.44 -1.88 -4.29
CA ARG A 8 12.36 -2.74 -5.07
C ARG A 8 12.67 -4.08 -4.40
N GLU A 9 12.64 -4.11 -3.07
CA GLU A 9 12.90 -5.30 -2.25
C GLU A 9 11.61 -6.02 -1.83
N ALA A 10 10.45 -5.59 -2.31
CA ALA A 10 9.18 -6.21 -1.96
C ALA A 10 9.06 -7.61 -2.59
N HIS A 11 8.71 -8.59 -1.77
CA HIS A 11 8.47 -9.96 -2.21
C HIS A 11 6.99 -10.19 -2.53
N ALA A 12 6.73 -11.01 -3.55
CA ALA A 12 5.37 -11.42 -3.88
C ALA A 12 4.80 -12.34 -2.79
N VAL A 13 3.68 -11.96 -2.21
CA VAL A 13 2.94 -12.74 -1.21
C VAL A 13 1.48 -12.86 -1.62
N LYS A 14 0.86 -14.01 -1.35
CA LYS A 14 -0.52 -14.30 -1.76
C LYS A 14 -1.54 -13.41 -1.06
N THR A 15 -1.31 -13.15 0.23
CA THR A 15 -2.11 -12.22 1.03
C THR A 15 -1.11 -11.33 1.78
N PRO A 16 -0.95 -10.05 1.40
CA PRO A 16 -0.01 -9.15 2.05
C PRO A 16 -0.44 -8.72 3.46
N LEU A 17 -1.72 -8.90 3.79
CA LEU A 17 -2.26 -8.66 5.12
C LEU A 17 -2.19 -9.96 5.93
N GLU A 18 -1.76 -9.85 7.18
CA GLU A 18 -1.77 -10.99 8.10
C GLU A 18 -3.21 -11.53 8.31
N PRO A 19 -3.41 -12.85 8.29
CA PRO A 19 -4.72 -13.43 8.56
C PRO A 19 -5.23 -13.02 9.94
N GLY A 20 -6.46 -12.50 10.00
CA GLY A 20 -7.10 -12.08 11.24
C GLY A 20 -6.85 -10.63 11.63
N THR A 21 -6.03 -9.87 10.90
CA THR A 21 -5.92 -8.41 11.09
C THR A 21 -7.28 -7.74 10.85
N ARG A 22 -7.80 -7.06 11.88
CA ARG A 22 -9.03 -6.27 11.79
C ARG A 22 -8.68 -4.79 11.88
N LEU A 23 -8.72 -4.13 10.73
CA LEU A 23 -8.58 -2.68 10.67
C LEU A 23 -9.87 -2.01 11.15
N SER A 24 -9.71 -0.92 11.89
CA SER A 24 -10.77 -0.11 12.45
C SER A 24 -10.56 1.37 12.11
N ARG A 25 -11.57 2.21 12.39
CA ARG A 25 -11.39 3.67 12.31
C ARG A 25 -10.36 4.19 13.32
N GLY A 26 -10.01 3.41 14.34
CA GLY A 26 -8.96 3.76 15.30
C GLY A 26 -7.56 3.78 14.70
N ASP A 27 -7.35 3.01 13.62
CA ASP A 27 -6.06 2.83 12.93
C ASP A 27 -5.84 3.86 11.82
N SER A 28 -6.80 4.76 11.59
CA SER A 28 -6.59 5.89 10.68
C SER A 28 -5.63 6.90 11.31
N PRO A 29 -4.75 7.54 10.51
CA PRO A 29 -3.93 8.65 10.97
C PRO A 29 -4.76 9.73 11.65
N LYS A 30 -4.39 10.10 12.87
CA LYS A 30 -5.07 11.11 13.69
C LYS A 30 -4.29 12.41 13.71
N THR A 31 -2.96 12.34 13.79
CA THR A 31 -2.11 13.54 13.82
C THR A 31 -1.70 13.98 12.42
N GLU A 32 -1.23 15.22 12.30
CA GLU A 32 -0.76 15.74 11.01
C GLU A 32 0.55 15.07 10.58
N GLU A 33 1.41 14.69 11.53
CA GLU A 33 2.64 13.94 11.26
C GLU A 33 2.33 12.57 10.67
N GLU A 34 1.38 11.82 11.26
CA GLU A 34 0.95 10.51 10.73
C GLU A 34 0.35 10.64 9.31
N LYS A 35 -0.38 11.74 9.04
CA LYS A 35 -0.92 12.02 7.71
C LYS A 35 0.19 12.34 6.70
N GLU A 36 1.17 13.15 7.08
CA GLU A 36 2.35 13.44 6.24
C GLU A 36 3.15 12.18 5.92
N ASP A 37 3.31 11.28 6.88
CA ASP A 37 3.96 10.00 6.65
C ASP A 37 3.15 9.10 5.70
N MET A 38 1.82 9.08 5.83
CA MET A 38 0.97 8.36 4.88
C MET A 38 0.96 8.95 3.47
N LYS A 39 1.25 10.23 3.28
CA LYS A 39 1.44 10.80 1.93
C LYS A 39 2.64 10.18 1.20
N LYS A 40 3.66 9.72 1.93
CA LYS A 40 4.85 9.04 1.38
C LYS A 40 4.57 7.60 0.99
N VAL A 41 3.45 7.03 1.44
CA VAL A 41 3.04 5.64 1.16
C VAL A 41 1.77 5.63 0.28
N PRO A 42 1.89 5.91 -1.04
CA PRO A 42 0.74 6.07 -1.95
C PRO A 42 0.16 4.70 -2.36
N TYR A 43 -0.33 3.93 -1.38
CA TYR A 43 -0.81 2.55 -1.53
C TYR A 43 -1.83 2.41 -2.66
N ARG A 44 -2.83 3.32 -2.72
CA ARG A 44 -3.87 3.31 -3.76
C ARG A 44 -3.28 3.42 -5.17
N ARG A 45 -2.28 4.28 -5.37
CA ARG A 45 -1.65 4.50 -6.67
C ARG A 45 -0.81 3.29 -7.07
N LEU A 46 -0.01 2.76 -6.15
CA LEU A 46 0.78 1.55 -6.36
C LEU A 46 -0.09 0.36 -6.77
N ILE A 47 -1.15 0.05 -6.01
CA ILE A 47 -2.05 -1.06 -6.30
C ILE A 47 -2.79 -0.85 -7.62
N GLY A 48 -3.24 0.37 -7.93
CA GLY A 48 -3.88 0.69 -9.20
C GLY A 48 -2.98 0.42 -10.40
N SER A 49 -1.71 0.84 -10.34
CA SER A 49 -0.73 0.56 -11.40
C SER A 49 -0.44 -0.93 -11.54
N LEU A 50 -0.33 -1.68 -10.43
CA LEU A 50 -0.13 -3.13 -10.45
C LEU A 50 -1.31 -3.87 -11.08
N MET A 51 -2.54 -3.51 -10.69
CA MET A 51 -3.76 -4.10 -11.24
C MET A 51 -3.90 -3.81 -12.74
N TYR A 52 -3.62 -2.59 -13.17
CA TYR A 52 -3.63 -2.24 -14.59
C TYR A 52 -2.65 -3.11 -15.39
N LEU A 53 -1.43 -3.30 -14.90
CA LEU A 53 -0.45 -4.19 -15.54
C LEU A 53 -0.87 -5.66 -15.54
N ALA A 54 -1.49 -6.15 -14.46
CA ALA A 54 -1.81 -7.56 -14.30
C ALA A 54 -3.10 -7.99 -15.02
N ILE A 55 -4.05 -7.06 -15.20
CA ILE A 55 -5.39 -7.32 -15.78
C ILE A 55 -5.49 -6.77 -17.21
N GLY A 56 -4.76 -5.69 -17.51
CA GLY A 56 -4.80 -5.00 -18.80
C GLY A 56 -3.90 -5.57 -19.90
N THR A 57 -3.19 -6.67 -19.65
CA THR A 57 -2.42 -7.46 -20.62
C THR A 57 -3.00 -8.87 -20.70
#